data_AF-A0A2W1AKH8-F1
#
_entry.id   AF-A0A2W1AKH8-F1
#
_cell.length_a   1.000
_cell.length_b   1.000
_cell.length_c   1.000
_cell.angle_alpha   90.00
_cell.angle_beta   90.00
_cell.angle_gamma   90.00
#
_symmetry.space_group_name_H-M   'P 1'
#
loop_
_entity.id
_entity.type
_entity.pdbx_description
1 polymer ?
#
loop_
_entity_poly.entity_id
_entity_poly.type
_entity_poly.pdbx_seq_one_letter_code
_entity_poly.pdbx_strand_id
1 'polypeptide(L)'
;MQKRTRVAYLAGIAAALGAAASFGGAQVLTSATVETLSPLVVLAIAQAIALVANWGLFSRDVYLDLKEKRRGYAISLLGGTISTVAFVLVFSALKEVSVVIVAPILAGGVPIFTLLLSFLLLRRAEKITAGTFVGAAFVIGGALLVTTTAGV
;
A
#
# COMPACT_ATOMS: atom_id res chain seq x y z
N MET A 1 -33.86 1.76 5.38
CA MET A 1 -32.57 1.05 5.18
C MET A 1 -31.60 1.71 4.18
N GLN A 2 -32.03 2.60 3.26
CA GLN A 2 -31.15 3.21 2.24
C GLN A 2 -30.13 4.28 2.72
N LYS A 3 -30.42 5.03 3.80
CA LYS A 3 -29.61 6.20 4.18
C LYS A 3 -28.26 5.82 4.82
N ARG A 4 -28.23 4.77 5.65
CA ARG A 4 -27.03 4.28 6.36
C ARG A 4 -26.01 3.66 5.40
N THR A 5 -26.49 2.95 4.37
CA THR A 5 -25.65 2.38 3.30
C THR A 5 -25.06 3.45 2.40
N ARG A 6 -25.80 4.53 2.08
CA ARG A 6 -25.25 5.66 1.30
C ARG A 6 -24.13 6.39 2.04
N VAL A 7 -24.30 6.64 3.34
CA VAL A 7 -23.26 7.30 4.15
C VAL A 7 -22.01 6.42 4.23
N ALA A 8 -22.16 5.11 4.47
CA ALA A 8 -21.03 4.17 4.49
C ALA A 8 -20.32 4.10 3.12
N TYR A 9 -21.07 4.10 2.03
CA TYR A 9 -20.51 4.10 0.68
C TYR A 9 -19.69 5.37 0.38
N LEU A 10 -20.26 6.55 0.68
CA LEU A 10 -19.56 7.82 0.49
C LEU A 10 -18.33 7.95 1.39
N ALA A 11 -18.41 7.48 2.64
CA ALA A 11 -17.27 7.43 3.55
C ALA A 11 -16.16 6.51 3.01
N GLY A 12 -16.51 5.37 2.42
CA GLY A 12 -15.56 4.47 1.77
C GLY A 12 -14.85 5.12 0.58
N ILE A 13 -15.60 5.82 -0.29
CA ILE A 13 -14.99 6.57 -1.40
C ILE A 13 -14.07 7.67 -0.89
N ALA A 14 -14.50 8.45 0.10
CA ALA A 14 -13.69 9.51 0.68
C ALA A 14 -12.40 8.96 1.32
N ALA A 15 -12.47 7.84 2.02
CA ALA A 15 -11.31 7.17 2.59
C ALA A 15 -10.35 6.67 1.50
N ALA A 16 -10.87 6.11 0.40
CA ALA A 16 -10.05 5.65 -0.72
C ALA A 16 -9.32 6.81 -1.42
N LEU A 17 -10.01 7.93 -1.65
CA LEU A 17 -9.40 9.13 -2.23
C LEU A 17 -8.36 9.75 -1.30
N GLY A 18 -8.67 9.82 0.01
CA GLY A 18 -7.73 10.28 1.03
C GLY A 18 -6.48 9.40 1.07
N ALA A 19 -6.64 8.08 1.05
CA ALA A 19 -5.53 7.13 1.00
C ALA A 19 -4.68 7.32 -0.27
N ALA A 20 -5.30 7.51 -1.43
CA ALA A 20 -4.57 7.76 -2.68
C ALA A 20 -3.75 9.06 -2.62
N ALA A 21 -4.34 10.15 -2.11
CA ALA A 21 -3.65 11.43 -1.93
C ALA A 21 -2.50 11.31 -0.92
N SER A 22 -2.73 10.65 0.21
CA SER A 22 -1.69 10.39 1.22
C SER A 22 -0.56 9.52 0.67
N PHE A 23 -0.87 8.48 -0.11
CA PHE A 23 0.14 7.60 -0.69
C PHE A 23 1.02 8.32 -1.70
N GLY A 24 0.42 9.08 -2.63
CA GLY A 24 1.18 9.89 -3.59
C GLY A 24 2.01 10.98 -2.91
N GLY A 25 1.42 11.72 -1.97
CA GLY A 25 2.11 12.76 -1.21
C GLY A 25 3.26 12.20 -0.37
N ALA A 26 3.07 11.04 0.27
CA ALA A 26 4.10 10.38 1.05
C ALA A 26 5.32 10.04 0.18
N GLN A 27 5.13 9.55 -1.06
CA GLN A 27 6.26 9.23 -1.94
C GLN A 27 7.10 10.47 -2.31
N VAL A 28 6.44 11.61 -2.58
CA VAL A 28 7.14 12.87 -2.87
C VAL A 28 7.92 13.35 -1.64
N LEU A 29 7.30 13.32 -0.46
CA LEU A 29 7.96 13.70 0.80
C LEU A 29 9.12 12.74 1.15
N THR A 30 8.93 11.44 0.92
CA THR A 30 9.99 10.44 1.10
C THR A 30 11.15 10.73 0.15
N SER A 31 10.89 11.02 -1.13
CA SER A 31 11.94 11.37 -2.10
C SER A 31 12.79 12.55 -1.62
N ALA A 32 12.16 13.61 -1.11
CA ALA A 32 12.87 14.78 -0.59
C ALA A 32 13.66 14.49 0.71
N THR A 33 13.20 13.56 1.54
CA THR A 33 13.85 13.23 2.82
C THR A 33 15.00 12.23 2.65
N VAL A 34 14.92 11.30 1.70
CA VAL A 34 16.01 10.33 1.43
C VAL A 34 17.23 10.95 0.74
N GLU A 35 17.10 12.17 0.21
CA GLU A 35 18.24 12.98 -0.26
C GLU A 35 19.13 13.45 0.89
N THR A 36 18.56 13.67 2.07
CA THR A 36 19.26 14.24 3.24
C THR A 36 19.58 13.19 4.31
N LEU A 37 18.75 12.15 4.43
CA LEU A 37 18.87 11.10 5.43
C LEU A 37 19.00 9.73 4.77
N SER A 38 19.60 8.78 5.50
CA SER A 38 19.63 7.38 5.05
C SER A 38 18.19 6.84 4.89
N PRO A 39 17.88 6.10 3.80
CA PRO A 39 16.56 5.49 3.57
C PRO A 39 16.02 4.70 4.76
N LEU A 40 16.93 4.03 5.48
CA LEU A 40 16.61 3.21 6.64
C LEU A 40 16.16 4.05 7.84
N VAL A 41 16.75 5.24 8.02
CA VAL A 41 16.35 6.20 9.06
C VAL A 41 15.00 6.80 8.75
N VAL A 42 14.78 7.23 7.49
CA VAL A 42 13.48 7.76 7.04
C VAL A 42 12.38 6.73 7.24
N LEU A 43 12.63 5.47 6.87
CA LEU A 43 11.69 4.38 7.07
C LEU A 43 11.39 4.13 8.56
N ALA A 44 12.42 4.08 9.40
CA ALA A 44 12.24 3.85 10.83
C ALA A 44 11.36 4.93 11.48
N ILE A 45 11.61 6.21 11.15
CA ILE A 45 10.79 7.33 11.63
C ILE A 45 9.34 7.20 11.11
N ALA A 46 9.15 6.95 9.81
CA ALA A 46 7.83 6.81 9.22
C ALA A 46 7.02 5.67 9.85
N GLN A 47 7.64 4.50 10.06
CA GLN A 47 6.99 3.34 10.68
C GLN A 47 6.69 3.58 12.17
N ALA A 48 7.56 4.28 12.90
CA ALA A 48 7.29 4.64 14.29
C ALA A 48 6.07 5.57 14.41
N ILE A 49 5.96 6.59 13.55
CA ILE A 49 4.80 7.48 13.50
C ILE A 49 3.53 6.70 13.12
N ALA A 50 3.62 5.83 12.11
CA ALA A 50 2.50 5.01 11.67
C ALA A 50 2.02 4.07 12.79
N LEU A 51 2.93 3.46 13.55
CA LEU A 51 2.60 2.61 14.69
C LEU A 51 1.83 3.39 15.77
N VAL A 52 2.33 4.57 16.14
CA VAL A 52 1.68 5.42 17.16
C VAL A 52 0.29 5.87 16.70
N ALA A 53 0.16 6.30 15.45
CA ALA A 53 -1.12 6.72 14.87
C ALA A 53 -2.14 5.56 14.84
N ASN A 54 -1.71 4.39 14.36
CA ASN A 54 -2.55 3.19 14.30
C ASN A 54 -2.94 2.71 15.70
N TRP A 55 -2.02 2.75 16.66
CA TRP A 55 -2.33 2.41 18.04
C TRP A 55 -3.36 3.37 18.65
N GLY A 56 -3.22 4.68 18.43
CA GLY A 56 -4.20 5.67 18.92
C GLY A 56 -5.60 5.44 18.39
N LEU A 57 -5.73 5.03 17.12
CA LEU A 57 -7.02 4.80 16.46
C LEU A 57 -7.63 3.42 16.77
N PHE A 58 -6.81 2.38 16.91
CA PHE A 58 -7.27 0.98 16.94
C PHE A 58 -6.78 0.18 18.17
N SER A 59 -6.32 0.85 19.23
CA SER A 59 -5.79 0.20 20.45
C SER A 59 -6.73 -0.86 21.04
N ARG A 60 -8.04 -0.62 21.02
CA ARG A 60 -9.05 -1.56 21.53
C ARG A 60 -9.10 -2.84 20.71
N ASP A 61 -9.09 -2.73 19.38
CA ASP A 61 -9.16 -3.87 18.47
C ASP A 61 -7.87 -4.70 18.55
N VAL A 62 -6.71 -4.03 18.62
CA VAL A 62 -5.40 -4.67 18.81
C VAL A 62 -5.37 -5.50 20.10
N TYR A 63 -5.88 -4.95 21.21
CA TYR A 63 -5.92 -5.67 22.48
C TYR A 63 -6.81 -6.92 22.44
N LEU A 64 -7.98 -6.83 21.81
CA LEU A 64 -8.90 -7.97 21.66
C LEU A 64 -8.31 -9.06 20.77
N ASP A 65 -7.71 -8.69 19.63
CA ASP A 65 -7.08 -9.64 18.72
C ASP A 65 -5.87 -10.33 19.37
N LEU A 66 -5.10 -9.62 20.22
CA LEU A 66 -3.92 -10.16 20.94
C LEU A 66 -4.30 -11.33 21.85
N LYS A 67 -5.50 -11.24 22.43
CA LYS A 67 -5.99 -12.23 23.38
C LYS A 67 -6.52 -13.49 22.69
N GLU A 68 -7.17 -13.35 21.55
CA GLU A 68 -7.97 -14.43 20.95
C GLU A 68 -7.34 -15.09 19.72
N LYS A 69 -6.47 -14.40 18.97
CA LYS A 69 -6.06 -14.82 17.62
C LYS A 69 -4.55 -15.05 17.46
N ARG A 70 -3.95 -15.87 18.33
CA ARG A 70 -2.49 -16.15 18.37
C ARG A 70 -1.88 -16.57 17.03
N ARG A 71 -2.59 -17.35 16.20
CA ARG A 71 -2.10 -17.77 14.87
C ARG A 71 -2.05 -16.62 13.86
N GLY A 72 -2.92 -15.61 14.02
CA GLY A 72 -2.90 -14.40 13.19
C GLY A 72 -1.62 -13.59 13.37
N TYR A 73 -1.06 -13.57 14.59
CA TYR A 73 0.18 -12.84 14.88
C TYR A 73 1.37 -13.31 14.05
N ALA A 74 1.57 -14.62 13.91
CA ALA A 74 2.69 -15.14 13.13
C ALA A 74 2.61 -14.70 11.66
N ILE A 75 1.41 -14.73 11.08
CA ILE A 75 1.17 -14.31 9.69
C ILE A 75 1.34 -12.79 9.55
N SER A 76 0.83 -12.01 10.51
CA SER A 76 1.00 -10.56 10.52
C SER A 76 2.45 -10.13 10.72
N LEU A 77 3.22 -10.85 11.54
CA LEU A 77 4.65 -10.60 11.72
C LEU A 77 5.41 -10.87 10.43
N LEU A 78 5.16 -12.01 9.77
CA LEU A 78 5.77 -12.32 8.47
C LEU A 78 5.40 -11.27 7.41
N GLY A 79 4.12 -10.91 7.31
CA GLY A 79 3.65 -9.88 6.38
C GLY A 79 4.29 -8.52 6.67
N GLY A 80 4.42 -8.15 7.95
CA GLY A 80 5.10 -6.94 8.39
C GLY A 80 6.59 -6.94 8.03
N THR A 81 7.31 -8.04 8.26
CA THR A 81 8.73 -8.17 7.88
C THR A 81 8.92 -8.03 6.37
N ILE A 82 8.11 -8.71 5.57
CA ILE A 82 8.17 -8.61 4.10
C ILE A 82 7.88 -7.17 3.66
N SER A 83 6.88 -6.52 4.27
CA SER A 83 6.53 -5.13 3.96
C SER A 83 7.67 -4.16 4.31
N THR A 84 8.32 -4.33 5.46
CA THR A 84 9.48 -3.52 5.85
C THR A 84 10.62 -3.68 4.85
N VAL A 85 10.95 -4.92 4.45
CA VAL A 85 11.98 -5.16 3.42
C VAL A 85 11.60 -4.48 2.11
N ALA A 86 10.34 -4.61 1.68
CA ALA A 86 9.85 -3.95 0.47
C ALA A 86 10.01 -2.42 0.56
N PHE A 87 9.66 -1.79 1.68
CA PHE A 87 9.83 -0.35 1.85
C PHE A 87 11.30 0.08 1.91
N VAL A 88 12.21 -0.72 2.48
CA VAL A 88 13.66 -0.43 2.41
C VAL A 88 14.10 -0.37 0.96
N LEU A 89 13.69 -1.33 0.14
CA LEU A 89 14.02 -1.36 -1.29
C LEU A 89 13.43 -0.17 -2.03
N VAL A 90 12.17 0.18 -1.77
CA VAL A 90 11.51 1.34 -2.39
C VAL A 90 12.19 2.65 -2.00
N PHE A 91 12.49 2.85 -0.71
CA PHE A 91 13.11 4.10 -0.26
C PHE A 91 14.57 4.20 -0.75
N SER A 92 15.25 3.06 -0.89
CA SER A 92 16.57 3.01 -1.53
C SER A 92 16.48 3.36 -3.02
N ALA A 93 15.46 2.87 -3.73
CA ALA A 93 15.23 3.24 -5.13
C ALA A 93 14.90 4.73 -5.29
N LEU A 94 14.10 5.31 -4.39
CA LEU A 94 13.78 6.74 -4.38
C LEU A 94 14.99 7.63 -4.08
N LYS A 95 16.04 7.07 -3.48
CA LYS A 95 17.31 7.78 -3.27
C LYS A 95 18.14 7.86 -4.55
N GLU A 96 18.10 6.81 -5.37
CA GLU A 96 18.92 6.69 -6.58
C GLU A 96 18.20 7.23 -7.83
N VAL A 97 16.87 7.16 -7.85
CA VAL A 97 16.04 7.45 -9.02
C VAL A 97 14.86 8.34 -8.64
N SER A 98 14.50 9.27 -9.53
CA SER A 98 13.36 10.16 -9.33
C SER A 98 12.06 9.42 -9.04
N VAL A 99 11.27 9.96 -8.11
CA VAL A 99 9.92 9.49 -7.78
C VAL A 99 9.01 9.38 -9.01
N VAL A 100 9.22 10.20 -10.04
CA VAL A 100 8.45 10.16 -11.30
C VAL A 100 8.64 8.84 -12.06
N ILE A 101 9.77 8.16 -11.88
CA ILE A 101 10.07 6.85 -12.48
C ILE A 101 9.68 5.72 -11.53
N VAL A 102 9.96 5.86 -10.23
CA VAL A 102 9.68 4.82 -9.24
C VAL A 102 8.17 4.63 -9.02
N ALA A 103 7.39 5.71 -8.95
CA ALA A 103 5.97 5.65 -8.63
C ALA A 103 5.14 4.87 -9.68
N PRO A 104 5.30 5.09 -11.00
CA PRO A 104 4.59 4.31 -12.01
C PRO A 104 4.97 2.82 -12.02
N ILE A 105 6.24 2.49 -11.80
CA ILE A 105 6.70 1.08 -11.71
C ILE A 105 5.96 0.37 -10.58
N LEU A 106 5.83 1.02 -9.41
CA LEU A 106 5.08 0.46 -8.29
C LEU A 106 3.58 0.37 -8.61
N ALA A 107 3.00 1.43 -9.18
CA ALA A 107 1.58 1.46 -9.52
C ALA A 107 1.17 0.37 -10.52
N GLY A 108 2.04 0.05 -11.49
CA GLY A 108 1.81 -1.03 -12.45
C GLY A 108 2.18 -2.42 -11.91
N GLY A 109 3.28 -2.53 -11.16
CA GLY A 109 3.78 -3.81 -10.68
C GLY A 109 2.95 -4.41 -9.54
N VAL A 110 2.56 -3.59 -8.56
CA VAL A 110 1.84 -4.07 -7.36
C VAL A 110 0.54 -4.80 -7.69
N PRO A 111 -0.33 -4.32 -8.60
CA PRO A 111 -1.54 -5.06 -9.00
C PRO A 111 -1.25 -6.43 -9.62
N ILE A 112 -0.18 -6.57 -10.41
CA ILE A 112 0.19 -7.84 -11.05
C ILE A 112 0.57 -8.87 -9.98
N PHE A 113 1.48 -8.50 -9.08
CA PHE A 113 1.91 -9.39 -7.99
C PHE A 113 0.78 -9.67 -7.01
N THR A 114 -0.05 -8.68 -6.71
CA THR A 114 -1.25 -8.86 -5.86
C THR A 114 -2.21 -9.86 -6.48
N LEU A 115 -2.54 -9.71 -7.77
CA LEU A 115 -3.46 -10.62 -8.45
C LEU A 115 -2.90 -12.04 -8.54
N LEU A 116 -1.60 -12.18 -8.81
CA LEU A 116 -0.91 -13.46 -8.84
C LEU A 116 -0.93 -14.15 -7.47
N LEU A 117 -0.56 -13.42 -6.42
CA LEU A 117 -0.54 -13.96 -5.05
C LEU A 117 -1.96 -14.26 -4.54
N SER A 118 -2.95 -13.43 -4.84
CA SER A 118 -4.35 -13.71 -4.55
C SER A 118 -4.83 -14.96 -5.29
N PHE A 119 -4.46 -15.13 -6.56
CA PHE A 119 -4.80 -16.35 -7.30
C PHE A 119 -4.12 -17.59 -6.72
N LEU A 120 -2.90 -17.48 -6.19
CA LEU A 120 -2.16 -18.63 -5.63
C LEU A 120 -2.62 -18.98 -4.20
N LEU A 121 -2.79 -17.96 -3.35
CA LEU A 121 -3.01 -18.11 -1.91
C LEU A 121 -4.50 -18.04 -1.52
N LEU A 122 -5.28 -17.22 -2.22
CA LEU A 122 -6.68 -16.90 -1.88
C LEU A 122 -7.69 -17.52 -2.86
N ARG A 123 -7.27 -18.37 -3.81
CA ARG A 123 -8.15 -18.97 -4.84
C ARG A 123 -9.44 -19.62 -4.31
N ARG A 124 -9.38 -20.18 -3.09
CA ARG A 124 -10.53 -20.82 -2.44
C ARG A 124 -11.44 -19.83 -1.70
N ALA A 125 -10.94 -18.64 -1.38
CA ALA A 125 -11.63 -17.59 -0.64
C ALA A 125 -12.19 -16.48 -1.56
N GLU A 126 -11.51 -16.16 -2.66
CA GLU A 126 -11.91 -15.10 -3.58
C GLU A 126 -12.17 -15.63 -5.01
N LYS A 127 -13.32 -15.24 -5.59
CA LYS A 127 -13.61 -15.49 -7.02
C LYS A 127 -13.03 -14.35 -7.85
N ILE A 128 -11.87 -14.58 -8.45
CA ILE A 128 -11.29 -13.64 -9.41
C ILE A 128 -12.16 -13.67 -10.68
N THR A 129 -12.81 -12.54 -10.98
CA THR A 129 -13.70 -12.41 -12.14
C THR A 129 -12.94 -11.84 -13.34
N ALA A 130 -13.51 -12.01 -14.55
CA ALA A 130 -12.97 -11.35 -15.75
C ALA A 130 -12.90 -9.83 -15.59
N GLY A 131 -13.85 -9.23 -14.86
CA GLY A 131 -13.84 -7.79 -14.55
C GLY A 131 -12.63 -7.37 -13.72
N THR A 132 -12.17 -8.20 -12.78
CA THR A 132 -10.96 -7.95 -11.99
C THR A 132 -9.72 -7.90 -12.87
N PHE A 133 -9.62 -8.81 -13.85
CA PHE A 133 -8.52 -8.82 -14.82
C PHE A 133 -8.52 -7.57 -15.71
N VAL A 134 -9.69 -7.18 -16.22
CA VAL A 134 -9.82 -5.95 -17.04
C VAL A 134 -9.43 -4.72 -16.22
N GLY A 135 -9.91 -4.60 -14.98
CA GLY A 135 -9.54 -3.50 -14.09
C GLY A 135 -8.03 -3.45 -13.83
N ALA A 136 -7.39 -4.59 -13.56
CA ALA A 136 -5.94 -4.68 -13.41
C ALA A 136 -5.20 -4.24 -14.68
N ALA A 137 -5.66 -4.69 -15.87
CA ALA A 137 -5.08 -4.30 -17.14
C ALA A 137 -5.16 -2.77 -17.38
N PHE A 138 -6.28 -2.13 -17.02
CA PHE A 138 -6.41 -0.67 -17.09
C PHE A 138 -5.44 0.06 -16.16
N VAL A 139 -5.24 -0.42 -14.93
CA VAL A 139 -4.28 0.18 -13.99
C VAL A 139 -2.85 0.06 -14.52
N ILE A 140 -2.47 -1.11 -15.02
CA ILE A 140 -1.14 -1.35 -15.62
C ILE A 140 -0.95 -0.46 -16.85
N GLY A 141 -1.94 -0.41 -17.74
CA GLY A 141 -1.90 0.44 -18.93
C GLY A 141 -1.74 1.92 -18.60
N GLY A 142 -2.48 2.41 -17.59
CA GLY A 142 -2.33 3.77 -17.08
C GLY A 142 -0.94 4.05 -16.52
N ALA A 143 -0.38 3.14 -15.73
CA ALA A 143 0.97 3.27 -15.20
C ALA A 143 2.05 3.31 -16.30
N LEU A 144 1.91 2.47 -17.33
CA LEU A 144 2.80 2.47 -18.49
C LEU A 144 2.73 3.80 -19.25
N LEU A 145 1.53 4.32 -19.50
CA LEU A 145 1.35 5.62 -20.16
C LEU A 145 2.07 6.74 -19.41
N VAL A 146 1.90 6.83 -18.09
CA VAL A 146 2.59 7.83 -17.26
C VAL A 146 4.11 7.71 -17.40
N THR A 147 4.64 6.49 -17.37
CA THR A 147 6.08 6.22 -17.52
C THR A 147 6.60 6.73 -18.87
N THR A 148 5.91 6.42 -19.97
CA THR A 148 6.31 6.86 -21.32
C THR A 148 6.22 8.37 -21.53
N THR A 149 5.28 9.05 -20.85
CA THR A 149 5.18 10.51 -20.91
C THR A 149 6.21 11.24 -20.05
N ALA A 150 6.78 10.57 -19.05
CA ALA A 150 7.77 11.15 -18.14
C ALA A 150 9.17 11.32 -18.77
N GLY A 151 9.36 10.94 -20.04
CA GLY A 151 10.62 11.17 -20.77
C GLY A 151 11.67 10.08 -20.58
N VAL A 152 11.23 8.82 -20.41
CA VAL A 152 12.07 7.62 -20.60
C VAL A 152 11.68 6.97 -21.92
#